data_AF-A0A9D5IBK5-F1
#
_entry.id   AF-A0A9D5IBK5-F1
#
_cell.length_a   1.000
_cell.length_b   1.000
_cell.length_c   1.000
_cell.angle_alpha   90.00
_cell.angle_beta   90.00
_cell.angle_gamma   90.00
#
_symmetry.space_group_name_H-M   'P 1'
#
loop_
_entity.id
_entity.type
_entity.pdbx_description
1 polymer ?
#
loop_
_entity_poly.entity_id
_entity_poly.type
_entity_poly.pdbx_seq_one_letter_code
_entity_poly.pdbx_strand_id
1 'polypeptide(L)'
;MFASPPRDARRHTPPERTDYSRSQEAREGRTVRDQRPKGDTPLGAPAVYDSRPSGPRRRCVMSTAQTVSRRGVFLALLLLAILILQQTFVPPAHAASRTWTGGGSDNNWTTPANWGGTAPVAGDSLVFPVGASRLNNTNDFPAGTNFASITVSSGGYTLGGNAVSLTNGLTATHASGSTTVGLPVAGAGGVVVSGSGRLILSGANTFTGQVRVEDGALRVKHASALGSTSGNTIVLDAAGLDGALEIEGSFTIAESILLDGSAYELLRLISGTTTITGDISASNPASGIATLAGQLTINGDILTAGIFKTGEARLVLNGDIAGDVDVLDGILILNGDAAGRVDLAENTALGGGGSAALLQSTGGFVEPGPGVLTTVGGAIFDADSTFSVEIDGTTAGSGYSQLVTGGVPSLGGARLLLDINLVGLPEVGTVFTIIKNNSGGPVSGTFRNLPEASTFTIDHTVFELSYKGGDGNDVTLKVTALELADLSVGVAASPEPVAPGAALVYTITVANDGPFAAHDVQFIMPVPEGVTFLSHVAPVGWACTVPPVGSTGQLRCDRSTVAASASSVFTLTVKVDRSRAANLAPKAVVLSSTPDFITHNNADTFTTHILGAPSQLPFRRVLPGVARDGG
;
A
#
# COMPACT_ATOMS: atom_id res chain seq x y z
N MET A 1 -22.10 -10.56 52.07
CA MET A 1 -23.10 -10.36 53.13
C MET A 1 -23.23 -8.85 53.31
N PHE A 2 -24.43 -8.26 53.17
CA PHE A 2 -24.70 -6.80 53.15
C PHE A 2 -24.04 -5.99 52.00
N ALA A 3 -24.63 -4.92 51.46
CA ALA A 3 -26.05 -4.50 51.38
C ALA A 3 -26.23 -3.41 50.30
N SER A 4 -27.41 -3.35 49.68
CA SER A 4 -27.85 -2.24 48.81
C SER A 4 -28.74 -1.25 49.57
N PRO A 5 -28.80 0.03 49.13
CA PRO A 5 -30.02 0.82 49.24
C PRO A 5 -30.32 1.56 47.89
N PRO A 6 -31.38 2.39 47.74
CA PRO A 6 -32.64 1.86 47.23
C PRO A 6 -33.22 2.62 46.00
N ARG A 7 -34.25 2.04 45.38
CA ARG A 7 -35.13 2.74 44.42
C ARG A 7 -36.15 3.61 45.17
N ASP A 8 -36.53 4.75 44.59
CA ASP A 8 -37.84 5.38 44.84
C ASP A 8 -38.45 5.88 43.51
N ALA A 9 -39.77 6.08 43.46
CA ALA A 9 -40.54 6.23 42.23
C ALA A 9 -41.56 7.39 42.27
N ARG A 10 -41.77 8.04 41.11
CA ARG A 10 -42.97 8.82 40.70
C ARG A 10 -42.76 9.26 39.23
N ARG A 11 -43.50 8.74 38.25
CA ARG A 11 -44.90 9.04 37.79
C ARG A 11 -45.11 10.41 37.13
N HIS A 12 -45.55 10.32 35.86
CA HIS A 12 -46.58 11.12 35.17
C HIS A 12 -46.27 12.44 34.44
N THR A 13 -46.23 12.29 33.10
CA THR A 13 -46.95 13.04 32.04
C THR A 13 -46.44 14.40 31.49
N PRO A 14 -46.72 14.72 30.20
CA PRO A 14 -46.00 15.74 29.41
C PRO A 14 -46.84 16.99 29.07
N PRO A 15 -46.24 17.95 28.34
CA PRO A 15 -46.88 18.60 27.19
C PRO A 15 -46.01 18.45 25.92
N GLU A 16 -46.49 18.29 24.68
CA GLU A 16 -47.54 18.96 23.88
C GLU A 16 -46.90 19.87 22.78
N ARG A 17 -47.64 20.12 21.70
CA ARG A 17 -47.12 20.44 20.35
C ARG A 17 -47.90 21.61 19.72
N THR A 18 -47.24 22.74 19.48
CA THR A 18 -47.70 23.83 18.58
C THR A 18 -46.47 24.57 18.06
N ASP A 19 -46.17 24.71 16.76
CA ASP A 19 -46.86 25.31 15.60
C ASP A 19 -46.46 26.77 15.29
N TYR A 20 -46.15 26.99 14.00
CA TYR A 20 -46.09 28.22 13.21
C TYR A 20 -46.13 29.63 13.89
N SER A 21 -45.16 30.51 13.56
CA SER A 21 -45.39 31.62 12.58
C SER A 21 -44.25 32.66 12.42
N ARG A 22 -44.35 33.38 11.29
CA ARG A 22 -43.55 34.45 10.64
C ARG A 22 -42.98 35.62 11.48
N SER A 23 -41.82 36.12 11.01
CA SER A 23 -41.50 37.53 10.70
C SER A 23 -40.29 37.54 9.72
N GLN A 24 -40.24 38.20 8.54
CA GLN A 24 -40.22 39.65 8.25
C GLN A 24 -39.18 40.38 9.15
N GLU A 25 -38.24 41.21 8.68
CA GLU A 25 -38.20 42.05 7.46
C GLU A 25 -36.75 42.56 7.16
N ALA A 26 -36.43 42.88 5.88
CA ALA A 26 -35.45 43.90 5.42
C ALA A 26 -33.92 43.76 5.78
N ARG A 27 -32.93 44.35 5.08
CA ARG A 27 -32.90 45.32 3.95
C ARG A 27 -31.52 45.35 3.23
N GLU A 28 -31.53 45.87 1.99
CA GLU A 28 -30.44 46.47 1.17
C GLU A 28 -29.52 45.54 0.34
N GLY A 29 -29.11 45.88 -0.90
CA GLY A 29 -29.57 46.95 -1.80
C GLY A 29 -28.47 47.69 -2.58
N ARG A 30 -27.96 47.15 -3.70
CA ARG A 30 -27.26 47.96 -4.72
C ARG A 30 -27.18 47.32 -6.12
N THR A 31 -27.58 48.10 -7.13
CA THR A 31 -27.46 47.83 -8.58
C THR A 31 -26.68 48.94 -9.26
N VAL A 32 -25.79 48.63 -10.22
CA VAL A 32 -25.22 49.62 -11.16
C VAL A 32 -25.12 49.03 -12.58
N ARG A 33 -25.28 49.93 -13.56
CA ARG A 33 -25.34 49.77 -15.03
C ARG A 33 -24.37 50.82 -15.64
N ASP A 34 -23.88 50.76 -16.88
CA ASP A 34 -24.18 49.92 -18.06
C ASP A 34 -22.91 49.92 -18.98
N GLN A 35 -23.09 49.67 -20.29
CA GLN A 35 -22.31 50.18 -21.44
C GLN A 35 -21.24 49.28 -22.11
N ARG A 36 -21.56 48.93 -23.36
CA ARG A 36 -20.67 48.63 -24.52
C ARG A 36 -20.44 49.97 -25.32
N PRO A 37 -19.84 50.07 -26.55
CA PRO A 37 -19.40 49.04 -27.52
C PRO A 37 -18.17 49.30 -28.45
N LYS A 38 -17.91 48.35 -29.38
CA LYS A 38 -17.06 48.37 -30.61
C LYS A 38 -15.53 48.39 -30.39
N GLY A 39 -14.70 47.72 -31.21
CA GLY A 39 -14.93 46.72 -32.28
C GLY A 39 -13.81 46.73 -33.33
N ASP A 40 -13.43 45.58 -33.92
CA ASP A 40 -12.86 45.45 -35.28
C ASP A 40 -12.69 43.97 -35.72
N THR A 41 -12.57 43.75 -37.05
CA THR A 41 -12.58 42.47 -37.81
C THR A 41 -11.51 42.54 -38.93
N PRO A 42 -11.11 41.49 -39.71
CA PRO A 42 -11.91 40.34 -40.23
C PRO A 42 -11.14 38.99 -40.13
N LEU A 43 -11.22 37.92 -40.97
CA LEU A 43 -11.83 37.64 -42.29
C LEU A 43 -12.01 36.10 -42.48
N GLY A 44 -13.04 35.64 -43.20
CA GLY A 44 -13.19 34.23 -43.67
C GLY A 44 -14.65 33.77 -43.80
N ALA A 45 -15.09 33.35 -44.99
CA ALA A 45 -16.50 33.15 -45.37
C ALA A 45 -16.72 31.80 -46.11
N PRO A 46 -17.93 31.44 -46.60
CA PRO A 46 -19.30 31.55 -46.04
C PRO A 46 -20.10 30.21 -46.06
N ALA A 47 -21.32 30.21 -45.51
CA ALA A 47 -22.36 29.20 -45.74
C ALA A 47 -23.64 29.85 -46.33
N VAL A 48 -24.51 29.06 -46.99
CA VAL A 48 -25.64 29.56 -47.82
C VAL A 48 -27.01 29.26 -47.20
N TYR A 49 -27.95 30.21 -47.41
CA TYR A 49 -29.40 30.21 -47.11
C TYR A 49 -30.18 29.02 -47.74
N ASP A 50 -31.42 28.67 -47.40
CA ASP A 50 -32.64 29.50 -47.37
C ASP A 50 -33.84 28.80 -46.63
N SER A 51 -35.08 29.26 -46.86
CA SER A 51 -36.18 29.31 -45.90
C SER A 51 -37.51 28.64 -46.35
N ARG A 52 -38.50 28.60 -45.44
CA ARG A 52 -39.85 28.02 -45.65
C ARG A 52 -40.78 28.98 -46.42
N PRO A 53 -41.87 28.48 -47.05
CA PRO A 53 -43.21 28.85 -46.56
C PRO A 53 -44.29 27.72 -46.63
N SER A 54 -45.59 28.05 -46.61
CA SER A 54 -46.66 27.26 -45.95
C SER A 54 -47.99 27.04 -46.71
N GLY A 55 -48.58 25.83 -46.57
CA GLY A 55 -50.02 25.49 -46.79
C GLY A 55 -50.52 25.37 -48.26
N PRO A 56 -51.82 25.04 -48.54
CA PRO A 56 -52.92 24.72 -47.61
C PRO A 56 -53.99 23.64 -48.05
N ARG A 57 -54.95 23.34 -47.13
CA ARG A 57 -56.38 22.92 -47.31
C ARG A 57 -56.81 21.52 -47.81
N ARG A 58 -57.90 21.03 -47.17
CA ARG A 58 -58.70 19.83 -47.51
C ARG A 58 -59.76 20.11 -48.60
N ARG A 59 -60.09 19.11 -49.43
CA ARG A 59 -61.44 18.89 -50.01
C ARG A 59 -61.76 17.40 -50.11
N CYS A 60 -63.05 17.08 -50.04
CA CYS A 60 -63.62 15.75 -50.24
C CYS A 60 -64.16 15.64 -51.68
N VAL A 61 -64.22 14.43 -52.29
CA VAL A 61 -65.34 13.92 -53.12
C VAL A 61 -65.04 12.56 -53.80
N MET A 62 -66.08 11.72 -53.85
CA MET A 62 -66.35 10.54 -54.69
C MET A 62 -65.59 9.21 -54.53
N SER A 63 -66.36 8.24 -54.03
CA SER A 63 -66.23 6.81 -54.22
C SER A 63 -66.32 6.39 -55.69
N THR A 64 -65.51 5.42 -56.10
CA THR A 64 -65.76 4.53 -57.24
C THR A 64 -65.64 3.09 -56.77
N ALA A 65 -66.75 2.35 -56.78
CA ALA A 65 -66.79 0.96 -56.34
C ALA A 65 -66.30 0.03 -57.47
N GLN A 66 -65.13 -0.60 -57.30
CA GLN A 66 -64.70 -1.71 -58.15
C GLN A 66 -65.25 -3.03 -57.61
N THR A 67 -66.02 -3.73 -58.43
CA THR A 67 -66.61 -5.04 -58.13
C THR A 67 -65.58 -6.16 -58.22
N VAL A 68 -64.90 -6.46 -57.11
CA VAL A 68 -64.02 -7.63 -57.01
C VAL A 68 -64.83 -8.93 -57.07
N SER A 69 -64.45 -9.84 -57.97
CA SER A 69 -65.11 -11.13 -58.17
C SER A 69 -65.04 -12.02 -56.93
N ARG A 70 -66.20 -12.36 -56.36
CA ARG A 70 -66.34 -13.24 -55.17
C ARG A 70 -65.73 -14.64 -55.34
N ARG A 71 -65.46 -15.09 -56.58
CA ARG A 71 -64.84 -16.41 -56.84
C ARG A 71 -63.32 -16.45 -56.60
N GLY A 72 -62.61 -15.33 -56.77
CA GLY A 72 -61.16 -15.27 -56.50
C GLY A 72 -60.85 -15.20 -55.00
N VAL A 73 -61.63 -14.41 -54.26
CA VAL A 73 -61.43 -14.19 -52.82
C VAL A 73 -61.65 -15.46 -52.00
N PHE A 74 -62.64 -16.29 -52.36
CA PHE A 74 -62.90 -17.55 -51.66
C PHE A 74 -61.77 -18.58 -51.83
N LEU A 75 -61.17 -18.68 -53.02
CA LEU A 75 -60.06 -19.61 -53.27
C LEU A 75 -58.77 -19.14 -52.59
N ALA A 76 -58.51 -17.82 -52.59
CA ALA A 76 -57.39 -17.22 -51.89
C ALA A 76 -57.52 -17.37 -50.35
N LEU A 77 -58.71 -17.16 -49.78
CA LEU A 77 -58.95 -17.38 -48.35
C LEU A 77 -58.89 -18.87 -47.96
N LEU A 78 -59.34 -19.79 -48.81
CA LEU A 78 -59.24 -21.22 -48.54
C LEU A 78 -57.76 -21.70 -48.58
N LEU A 79 -56.98 -21.21 -49.55
CA LEU A 79 -55.54 -21.49 -49.62
C LEU A 79 -54.77 -20.85 -48.45
N LEU A 80 -55.12 -19.62 -48.05
CA LEU A 80 -54.53 -18.97 -46.87
C LEU A 80 -54.90 -19.70 -45.57
N ALA A 81 -56.15 -20.16 -45.44
CA ALA A 81 -56.60 -20.96 -44.29
C ALA A 81 -55.89 -22.32 -44.24
N ILE A 82 -55.70 -23.01 -45.37
CA ILE A 82 -54.95 -24.27 -45.44
C ILE A 82 -53.45 -24.03 -45.15
N LEU A 83 -52.86 -22.92 -45.62
CA LEU A 83 -51.47 -22.56 -45.31
C LEU A 83 -51.27 -22.23 -43.82
N ILE A 84 -52.27 -21.65 -43.17
CA ILE A 84 -52.30 -21.43 -41.71
C ILE A 84 -52.53 -22.76 -40.96
N LEU A 85 -53.34 -23.69 -41.50
CA LEU A 85 -53.57 -25.03 -40.93
C LEU A 85 -52.41 -26.01 -41.17
N GLN A 86 -51.48 -25.70 -42.06
CA GLN A 86 -50.22 -26.42 -42.27
C GLN A 86 -49.02 -25.77 -41.58
N GLN A 87 -49.20 -24.65 -40.86
CA GLN A 87 -48.26 -24.35 -39.78
C GLN A 87 -48.43 -25.45 -38.74
N THR A 88 -47.39 -26.28 -38.62
CA THR A 88 -47.23 -27.24 -37.53
C THR A 88 -47.64 -26.57 -36.23
N PHE A 89 -48.61 -27.16 -35.53
CA PHE A 89 -48.95 -26.78 -34.17
C PHE A 89 -47.80 -27.22 -33.26
N VAL A 90 -46.67 -26.52 -33.38
CA VAL A 90 -45.58 -26.55 -32.41
C VAL A 90 -46.21 -25.88 -31.19
N PRO A 91 -46.54 -26.62 -30.10
CA PRO A 91 -46.87 -25.94 -28.86
C PRO A 91 -45.69 -25.02 -28.53
N PRO A 92 -45.92 -23.82 -27.97
CA PRO A 92 -44.81 -22.95 -27.58
C PRO A 92 -43.81 -23.81 -26.80
N ALA A 93 -42.56 -23.86 -27.27
CA ALA A 93 -41.58 -24.78 -26.74
C ALA A 93 -41.26 -24.33 -25.30
N HIS A 94 -41.99 -24.89 -24.35
CA HIS A 94 -41.76 -24.66 -22.93
C HIS A 94 -40.36 -25.18 -22.63
N ALA A 95 -39.47 -24.27 -22.23
CA ALA A 95 -38.18 -24.59 -21.64
C ALA A 95 -38.35 -25.74 -20.64
N ALA A 96 -37.79 -26.91 -20.93
CA ALA A 96 -37.91 -28.04 -20.03
C ALA A 96 -36.90 -27.88 -18.89
N SER A 97 -37.26 -28.36 -17.70
CA SER A 97 -36.27 -28.54 -16.64
C SER A 97 -35.56 -29.88 -16.83
N ARG A 98 -34.24 -29.85 -16.93
CA ARG A 98 -33.35 -31.00 -17.10
C ARG A 98 -32.55 -31.18 -15.82
N THR A 99 -32.66 -32.35 -15.21
CA THR A 99 -31.99 -32.65 -13.95
C THR A 99 -30.77 -33.52 -14.19
N TRP A 100 -29.59 -33.04 -13.79
CA TRP A 100 -28.35 -33.77 -13.86
C TRP A 100 -28.36 -34.93 -12.85
N THR A 101 -28.33 -36.14 -13.37
CA THR A 101 -28.21 -37.38 -12.59
C THR A 101 -26.77 -37.88 -12.51
N GLY A 102 -25.95 -37.55 -13.53
CA GLY A 102 -24.62 -38.13 -13.70
C GLY A 102 -24.64 -39.64 -13.96
N GLY A 103 -25.75 -40.20 -14.48
CA GLY A 103 -25.96 -41.64 -14.66
C GLY A 103 -25.33 -42.27 -15.90
N GLY A 104 -24.65 -41.50 -16.76
CA GLY A 104 -24.00 -41.99 -17.98
C GLY A 104 -22.68 -42.75 -17.74
N SER A 105 -21.94 -42.98 -18.83
CA SER A 105 -20.56 -43.51 -18.80
C SER A 105 -19.51 -42.42 -18.55
N ASP A 106 -19.84 -41.19 -18.91
CA ASP A 106 -18.96 -40.03 -18.98
C ASP A 106 -19.54 -38.84 -18.19
N ASN A 107 -18.86 -37.70 -18.27
CA ASN A 107 -19.18 -36.49 -17.51
C ASN A 107 -19.77 -35.37 -18.40
N ASN A 108 -20.19 -35.70 -19.62
CA ASN A 108 -20.58 -34.72 -20.64
C ASN A 108 -22.05 -34.30 -20.52
N TRP A 109 -22.33 -33.03 -20.85
CA TRP A 109 -23.68 -32.47 -20.84
C TRP A 109 -24.50 -32.92 -22.07
N THR A 110 -23.89 -33.24 -23.20
CA THR A 110 -24.63 -33.75 -24.38
C THR A 110 -25.11 -35.20 -24.22
N THR A 111 -24.57 -35.97 -23.26
CA THR A 111 -24.90 -37.39 -23.03
C THR A 111 -26.29 -37.55 -22.39
N PRO A 112 -27.31 -38.13 -23.07
CA PRO A 112 -28.68 -38.18 -22.52
C PRO A 112 -28.82 -38.97 -21.21
N ALA A 113 -27.98 -39.99 -21.03
CA ALA A 113 -27.96 -40.80 -19.80
C ALA A 113 -27.53 -40.00 -18.55
N ASN A 114 -26.81 -38.88 -18.70
CA ASN A 114 -26.51 -37.98 -17.58
C ASN A 114 -27.72 -37.16 -17.13
N TRP A 115 -28.81 -37.13 -17.90
CA TRP A 115 -30.01 -36.31 -17.66
C TRP A 115 -31.31 -37.14 -17.56
N GLY A 116 -31.20 -38.39 -17.12
CA GLY A 116 -32.36 -39.29 -16.98
C GLY A 116 -32.93 -39.80 -18.31
N GLY A 117 -32.18 -39.72 -19.41
CA GLY A 117 -32.54 -40.29 -20.72
C GLY A 117 -32.71 -39.29 -21.86
N THR A 118 -32.76 -37.98 -21.56
CA THR A 118 -32.89 -36.93 -22.59
C THR A 118 -31.96 -35.76 -22.27
N ALA A 119 -30.98 -35.53 -23.15
CA ALA A 119 -30.05 -34.41 -23.02
C ALA A 119 -30.79 -33.05 -23.16
N PRO A 120 -30.26 -31.96 -22.56
CA PRO A 120 -30.81 -30.63 -22.74
C PRO A 120 -30.77 -30.14 -24.18
N VAL A 121 -31.64 -29.18 -24.48
CA VAL A 121 -31.56 -28.37 -25.70
C VAL A 121 -31.49 -26.89 -25.35
N ALA A 122 -31.16 -26.04 -26.34
CA ALA A 122 -31.14 -24.60 -26.13
C ALA A 122 -32.50 -24.10 -25.62
N GLY A 123 -32.47 -23.24 -24.60
CA GLY A 123 -33.63 -22.75 -23.88
C GLY A 123 -34.06 -23.59 -22.67
N ASP A 124 -33.59 -24.82 -22.49
CA ASP A 124 -33.91 -25.61 -21.28
C ASP A 124 -33.28 -24.99 -20.01
N SER A 125 -33.88 -25.26 -18.84
CA SER A 125 -33.31 -24.96 -17.52
C SER A 125 -32.56 -26.17 -16.98
N LEU A 126 -31.35 -25.98 -16.46
CA LEU A 126 -30.49 -27.05 -15.96
C LEU A 126 -30.48 -27.08 -14.43
N VAL A 127 -30.71 -28.24 -13.83
CA VAL A 127 -30.72 -28.45 -12.38
C VAL A 127 -29.63 -29.44 -12.00
N PHE A 128 -28.78 -29.06 -11.04
CA PHE A 128 -27.73 -29.86 -10.43
C PHE A 128 -28.13 -30.19 -8.98
N PRO A 129 -28.86 -31.32 -8.76
CA PRO A 129 -29.54 -31.61 -7.51
C PRO A 129 -28.61 -32.23 -6.44
N VAL A 130 -29.15 -32.44 -5.25
CA VAL A 130 -28.55 -33.39 -4.29
C VAL A 130 -28.60 -34.83 -4.83
N GLY A 131 -27.54 -35.61 -4.55
CA GLY A 131 -27.52 -37.06 -4.81
C GLY A 131 -27.16 -37.49 -6.24
N ALA A 132 -26.72 -36.59 -7.12
CA ALA A 132 -26.20 -36.99 -8.43
C ALA A 132 -24.92 -37.84 -8.32
N SER A 133 -24.76 -38.82 -9.20
CA SER A 133 -23.64 -39.78 -9.15
C SER A 133 -22.28 -39.20 -9.60
N ARG A 134 -22.29 -38.04 -10.28
CA ARG A 134 -21.09 -37.35 -10.77
C ARG A 134 -21.21 -35.87 -10.49
N LEU A 135 -20.35 -35.33 -9.62
CA LEU A 135 -20.35 -33.91 -9.28
C LEU A 135 -19.38 -33.09 -10.14
N ASN A 136 -18.34 -33.73 -10.69
CA ASN A 136 -17.48 -33.12 -11.70
C ASN A 136 -18.08 -33.37 -13.10
N ASN A 137 -18.44 -32.30 -13.81
CA ASN A 137 -19.06 -32.40 -15.13
C ASN A 137 -18.56 -31.32 -16.10
N THR A 138 -18.70 -31.62 -17.40
CA THR A 138 -18.14 -30.82 -18.49
C THR A 138 -19.24 -30.44 -19.46
N ASN A 139 -19.48 -29.15 -19.63
CA ASN A 139 -20.28 -28.63 -20.72
C ASN A 139 -19.52 -28.80 -22.04
N ASP A 140 -20.02 -29.71 -22.89
CA ASP A 140 -19.51 -30.00 -24.22
C ASP A 140 -20.46 -29.54 -25.35
N PHE A 141 -21.55 -28.83 -25.01
CA PHE A 141 -22.34 -28.10 -26.01
C PHE A 141 -21.49 -27.00 -26.68
N PRO A 142 -21.85 -26.55 -27.90
CA PRO A 142 -21.18 -25.42 -28.55
C PRO A 142 -21.10 -24.19 -27.64
N ALA A 143 -19.95 -23.51 -27.60
CA ALA A 143 -19.74 -22.36 -26.74
C ALA A 143 -20.77 -21.24 -27.03
N GLY A 144 -21.36 -20.70 -25.96
CA GLY A 144 -22.43 -19.70 -26.05
C GLY A 144 -23.84 -20.28 -26.25
N THR A 145 -24.02 -21.62 -26.20
CA THR A 145 -25.35 -22.24 -26.19
C THR A 145 -26.20 -21.60 -25.09
N ASN A 146 -27.39 -21.13 -25.47
CA ASN A 146 -28.30 -20.46 -24.55
C ASN A 146 -29.14 -21.47 -23.78
N PHE A 147 -29.12 -21.39 -22.45
CA PHE A 147 -30.01 -22.11 -21.55
C PHE A 147 -30.86 -21.08 -20.79
N ALA A 148 -32.05 -21.47 -20.33
CA ALA A 148 -32.90 -20.57 -19.55
C ALA A 148 -32.23 -20.25 -18.20
N SER A 149 -31.80 -21.27 -17.45
CA SER A 149 -31.13 -21.07 -16.15
C SER A 149 -30.22 -22.24 -15.79
N ILE A 150 -29.35 -22.02 -14.80
CA ILE A 150 -28.69 -23.09 -14.04
C ILE A 150 -29.09 -22.95 -12.58
N THR A 151 -29.53 -24.05 -11.95
CA THR A 151 -29.77 -24.12 -10.50
C THR A 151 -28.88 -25.21 -9.91
N VAL A 152 -28.13 -24.88 -8.86
CA VAL A 152 -27.34 -25.85 -8.08
C VAL A 152 -27.92 -25.95 -6.67
N SER A 153 -28.26 -27.17 -6.25
CA SER A 153 -28.90 -27.44 -4.95
C SER A 153 -28.09 -28.42 -4.07
N SER A 154 -26.84 -28.70 -4.42
CA SER A 154 -25.87 -29.39 -3.56
C SER A 154 -24.48 -28.76 -3.66
N GLY A 155 -23.71 -28.80 -2.57
CA GLY A 155 -22.28 -28.57 -2.63
C GLY A 155 -21.55 -29.73 -3.31
N GLY A 156 -20.29 -29.50 -3.69
CA GLY A 156 -19.37 -30.49 -4.26
C GLY A 156 -19.33 -30.53 -5.78
N TYR A 157 -20.16 -29.76 -6.49
CA TYR A 157 -20.14 -29.71 -7.96
C TYR A 157 -18.92 -28.95 -8.49
N THR A 158 -18.40 -29.40 -9.63
CA THR A 158 -17.49 -28.64 -10.49
C THR A 158 -18.07 -28.61 -11.90
N LEU A 159 -18.58 -27.45 -12.33
CA LEU A 159 -19.11 -27.22 -13.67
C LEU A 159 -18.00 -26.59 -14.54
N GLY A 160 -17.39 -27.39 -15.41
CA GLY A 160 -16.33 -26.96 -16.34
C GLY A 160 -16.76 -27.02 -17.80
N GLY A 161 -15.83 -26.73 -18.72
CA GLY A 161 -16.05 -26.85 -20.17
C GLY A 161 -16.42 -25.54 -20.86
N ASN A 162 -17.19 -25.65 -21.94
CA ASN A 162 -17.52 -24.55 -22.84
C ASN A 162 -18.40 -23.48 -22.17
N ALA A 163 -18.30 -22.25 -22.66
CA ALA A 163 -19.11 -21.13 -22.18
C ALA A 163 -20.63 -21.35 -22.41
N VAL A 164 -21.46 -20.81 -21.52
CA VAL A 164 -22.94 -20.81 -21.63
C VAL A 164 -23.48 -19.38 -21.68
N SER A 165 -24.66 -19.22 -22.29
CA SER A 165 -25.46 -18.00 -22.17
C SER A 165 -26.71 -18.29 -21.34
N LEU A 166 -26.99 -17.52 -20.28
CA LEU A 166 -28.13 -17.72 -19.40
C LEU A 166 -29.12 -16.55 -19.52
N THR A 167 -30.39 -16.88 -19.79
CA THR A 167 -31.46 -15.87 -19.93
C THR A 167 -31.98 -15.41 -18.56
N ASN A 168 -32.15 -16.34 -17.62
CA ASN A 168 -32.67 -16.13 -16.27
C ASN A 168 -31.59 -16.31 -15.17
N GLY A 169 -30.37 -16.68 -15.55
CA GLY A 169 -29.20 -16.66 -14.67
C GLY A 169 -28.85 -17.97 -13.96
N LEU A 170 -27.95 -17.84 -12.99
CA LEU A 170 -27.43 -18.92 -12.15
C LEU A 170 -27.94 -18.74 -10.72
N THR A 171 -28.45 -19.82 -10.10
CA THR A 171 -28.90 -19.82 -8.71
C THR A 171 -28.22 -20.95 -7.93
N ALA A 172 -27.61 -20.64 -6.79
CA ALA A 172 -27.09 -21.60 -5.82
C ALA A 172 -27.98 -21.61 -4.57
N THR A 173 -28.52 -22.78 -4.23
CA THR A 173 -29.44 -22.99 -3.10
C THR A 173 -28.95 -24.04 -2.10
N HIS A 174 -27.69 -24.47 -2.22
CA HIS A 174 -27.12 -25.53 -1.37
C HIS A 174 -26.75 -25.01 0.02
N ALA A 175 -27.24 -25.68 1.06
CA ALA A 175 -27.05 -25.28 2.46
C ALA A 175 -25.70 -25.68 3.09
N SER A 176 -24.77 -26.27 2.32
CA SER A 176 -23.41 -26.60 2.81
C SER A 176 -22.47 -27.01 1.68
N GLY A 177 -21.16 -26.99 1.98
CA GLY A 177 -20.10 -27.32 1.03
C GLY A 177 -19.85 -26.21 0.01
N SER A 178 -18.94 -26.48 -0.94
CA SER A 178 -18.57 -25.53 -1.99
C SER A 178 -18.87 -26.12 -3.37
N THR A 179 -19.45 -25.34 -4.28
CA THR A 179 -19.60 -25.68 -5.70
C THR A 179 -18.81 -24.69 -6.54
N THR A 180 -18.06 -25.18 -7.52
CA THR A 180 -17.30 -24.35 -8.48
C THR A 180 -17.98 -24.30 -9.84
N VAL A 181 -18.19 -23.10 -10.36
CA VAL A 181 -18.52 -22.84 -11.77
C VAL A 181 -17.27 -22.23 -12.43
N GLY A 182 -16.57 -23.07 -13.18
CA GLY A 182 -15.35 -22.71 -13.90
C GLY A 182 -15.57 -22.45 -15.39
N LEU A 183 -16.68 -22.91 -15.96
CA LEU A 183 -17.10 -22.51 -17.30
C LEU A 183 -17.51 -21.02 -17.33
N PRO A 184 -17.21 -20.26 -18.41
CA PRO A 184 -17.65 -18.87 -18.54
C PRO A 184 -19.17 -18.75 -18.67
N VAL A 185 -19.76 -17.82 -17.91
CA VAL A 185 -21.19 -17.50 -17.94
C VAL A 185 -21.42 -16.13 -18.58
N ALA A 186 -22.28 -16.09 -19.59
CA ALA A 186 -22.73 -14.89 -20.30
C ALA A 186 -24.27 -14.76 -20.25
N GLY A 187 -24.81 -13.69 -20.81
CA GLY A 187 -26.27 -13.49 -20.98
C GLY A 187 -26.86 -12.41 -20.09
N ALA A 188 -28.18 -12.25 -20.13
CA ALA A 188 -28.89 -11.20 -19.40
C ALA A 188 -29.19 -11.59 -17.93
N GLY A 189 -29.16 -12.88 -17.61
CA GLY A 189 -29.41 -13.39 -16.27
C GLY A 189 -28.27 -13.10 -15.30
N GLY A 190 -28.60 -12.88 -14.03
CA GLY A 190 -27.63 -12.60 -12.97
C GLY A 190 -27.13 -13.86 -12.25
N VAL A 191 -26.52 -13.65 -11.08
CA VAL A 191 -26.12 -14.72 -10.15
C VAL A 191 -26.82 -14.50 -8.82
N VAL A 192 -27.44 -15.56 -8.28
CA VAL A 192 -28.09 -15.57 -6.98
C VAL A 192 -27.48 -16.66 -6.10
N VAL A 193 -27.03 -16.32 -4.90
CA VAL A 193 -26.67 -17.28 -3.85
C VAL A 193 -27.69 -17.12 -2.72
N SER A 194 -28.46 -18.17 -2.43
CA SER A 194 -29.59 -18.14 -1.49
C SER A 194 -29.65 -19.38 -0.59
N GLY A 195 -28.50 -20.03 -0.39
CA GLY A 195 -28.30 -21.05 0.61
C GLY A 195 -26.89 -20.93 1.21
N SER A 196 -26.78 -21.19 2.51
CA SER A 196 -25.59 -21.06 3.37
C SER A 196 -24.30 -21.81 2.96
N GLY A 197 -24.30 -22.51 1.84
CA GLY A 197 -23.09 -23.02 1.22
C GLY A 197 -22.28 -21.95 0.47
N ARG A 198 -21.20 -22.39 -0.18
CA ARG A 198 -20.33 -21.52 -0.99
C ARG A 198 -20.51 -21.78 -2.48
N LEU A 199 -20.76 -20.74 -3.27
CA LEU A 199 -20.60 -20.75 -4.72
C LEU A 199 -19.24 -20.16 -5.08
N ILE A 200 -18.47 -20.80 -5.96
CA ILE A 200 -17.16 -20.32 -6.43
C ILE A 200 -17.27 -20.03 -7.92
N LEU A 201 -17.08 -18.76 -8.31
CA LEU A 201 -16.97 -18.34 -9.71
C LEU A 201 -15.50 -18.14 -10.07
N SER A 202 -15.00 -18.97 -10.99
CA SER A 202 -13.63 -18.90 -11.49
C SER A 202 -13.52 -18.71 -13.01
N GLY A 203 -14.66 -18.69 -13.71
CA GLY A 203 -14.72 -18.40 -15.14
C GLY A 203 -14.59 -16.90 -15.47
N ALA A 204 -14.20 -16.60 -16.70
CA ALA A 204 -14.20 -15.25 -17.26
C ALA A 204 -15.64 -14.86 -17.68
N ASN A 205 -16.45 -14.44 -16.72
CA ASN A 205 -17.87 -14.17 -16.95
C ASN A 205 -18.11 -12.82 -17.66
N THR A 206 -19.24 -12.74 -18.36
CA THR A 206 -19.68 -11.57 -19.15
C THR A 206 -21.20 -11.37 -19.09
N PHE A 207 -21.88 -11.99 -18.12
CA PHE A 207 -23.29 -11.76 -17.89
C PHE A 207 -23.54 -10.31 -17.42
N THR A 208 -24.73 -9.77 -17.71
CA THR A 208 -25.09 -8.37 -17.41
C THR A 208 -26.16 -8.23 -16.32
N GLY A 209 -26.63 -9.35 -15.75
CA GLY A 209 -27.59 -9.34 -14.66
C GLY A 209 -26.92 -9.10 -13.31
N GLN A 210 -27.70 -8.62 -12.33
CA GLN A 210 -27.25 -8.38 -10.96
C GLN A 210 -26.67 -9.63 -10.29
N VAL A 211 -25.61 -9.44 -9.50
CA VAL A 211 -25.14 -10.44 -8.53
C VAL A 211 -25.81 -10.15 -7.18
N ARG A 212 -26.45 -11.17 -6.59
CA ARG A 212 -27.08 -11.09 -5.27
C ARG A 212 -26.62 -12.26 -4.39
N VAL A 213 -25.90 -11.96 -3.32
CA VAL A 213 -25.66 -12.90 -2.23
C VAL A 213 -26.73 -12.63 -1.18
N GLU A 214 -27.55 -13.61 -0.88
CA GLU A 214 -28.70 -13.53 0.06
C GLU A 214 -28.42 -14.28 1.36
N ASP A 215 -27.65 -15.35 1.23
CA ASP A 215 -27.25 -16.33 2.24
C ASP A 215 -25.92 -16.97 1.76
N GLY A 216 -25.05 -17.39 2.67
CA GLY A 216 -23.81 -18.10 2.36
C GLY A 216 -22.73 -17.25 1.70
N ALA A 217 -21.85 -17.88 0.93
CA ALA A 217 -20.67 -17.21 0.38
C ALA A 217 -20.60 -17.29 -1.15
N LEU A 218 -20.40 -16.14 -1.80
CA LEU A 218 -19.94 -16.08 -3.19
C LEU A 218 -18.43 -15.84 -3.21
N ARG A 219 -17.65 -16.80 -3.67
CA ARG A 219 -16.21 -16.65 -3.87
C ARG A 219 -15.86 -16.35 -5.31
N VAL A 220 -15.13 -15.28 -5.55
CA VAL A 220 -14.58 -14.92 -6.86
C VAL A 220 -13.09 -15.24 -6.96
N LYS A 221 -12.69 -15.85 -8.08
CA LYS A 221 -11.29 -16.23 -8.38
C LYS A 221 -10.79 -15.71 -9.73
N HIS A 222 -11.49 -14.75 -10.32
CA HIS A 222 -11.17 -14.16 -11.62
C HIS A 222 -11.63 -12.70 -11.69
N ALA A 223 -10.92 -11.84 -12.42
CA ALA A 223 -11.18 -10.40 -12.53
C ALA A 223 -12.63 -10.07 -12.93
N SER A 224 -13.17 -10.78 -13.93
CA SER A 224 -14.55 -10.61 -14.42
C SER A 224 -15.54 -11.63 -13.86
N ALA A 225 -15.25 -12.26 -12.70
CA ALA A 225 -16.12 -13.30 -12.14
C ALA A 225 -17.54 -12.81 -11.82
N LEU A 226 -17.70 -11.52 -11.49
CA LEU A 226 -18.99 -10.87 -11.20
C LEU A 226 -19.76 -10.44 -12.47
N GLY A 227 -19.20 -10.64 -13.67
CA GLY A 227 -19.86 -10.28 -14.93
C GLY A 227 -19.44 -8.90 -15.44
N SER A 228 -20.38 -8.17 -16.05
CA SER A 228 -20.19 -6.78 -16.45
C SER A 228 -20.63 -5.82 -15.36
N THR A 229 -19.99 -4.65 -15.28
CA THR A 229 -20.33 -3.54 -14.36
C THR A 229 -21.70 -2.88 -14.64
N SER A 230 -22.58 -3.55 -15.39
CA SER A 230 -23.98 -3.16 -15.62
C SER A 230 -24.93 -3.95 -14.71
N GLY A 231 -24.51 -5.13 -14.26
CA GLY A 231 -25.01 -5.68 -13.01
C GLY A 231 -24.38 -4.91 -11.85
N ASN A 232 -25.16 -4.72 -10.78
CA ASN A 232 -24.61 -4.34 -9.49
C ASN A 232 -24.33 -5.62 -8.70
N THR A 233 -23.38 -5.58 -7.77
CA THR A 233 -23.17 -6.64 -6.79
C THR A 233 -23.77 -6.21 -5.46
N ILE A 234 -24.74 -6.98 -4.97
CA ILE A 234 -25.37 -6.78 -3.66
C ILE A 234 -25.05 -7.98 -2.78
N VAL A 235 -24.42 -7.71 -1.64
CA VAL A 235 -24.24 -8.68 -0.56
C VAL A 235 -25.24 -8.35 0.54
N LEU A 236 -26.18 -9.26 0.77
CA LEU A 236 -27.19 -9.19 1.82
C LEU A 236 -26.86 -10.18 2.92
N ASP A 237 -27.36 -9.91 4.13
CA ASP A 237 -27.51 -10.91 5.18
C ASP A 237 -28.96 -10.94 5.63
N ALA A 238 -29.72 -11.92 5.12
CA ALA A 238 -31.07 -12.16 5.56
C ALA A 238 -31.08 -13.11 6.77
N ALA A 239 -31.22 -12.54 7.97
CA ALA A 239 -31.46 -13.24 9.23
C ALA A 239 -30.28 -14.03 9.84
N GLY A 240 -29.04 -13.50 9.74
CA GLY A 240 -27.89 -14.00 10.49
C GLY A 240 -27.31 -15.28 9.89
N LEU A 241 -27.18 -15.28 8.56
CA LEU A 241 -26.73 -16.43 7.76
C LEU A 241 -25.38 -16.15 7.04
N ASP A 242 -24.62 -15.19 7.56
CA ASP A 242 -23.22 -14.89 7.20
C ASP A 242 -22.94 -14.62 5.70
N GLY A 243 -23.94 -14.03 5.01
CA GLY A 243 -23.88 -13.62 3.62
C GLY A 243 -22.61 -12.82 3.28
N ALA A 244 -21.78 -13.30 2.35
CA ALA A 244 -20.51 -12.65 2.04
C ALA A 244 -20.01 -12.79 0.59
N LEU A 245 -19.32 -11.75 0.13
CA LEU A 245 -18.43 -11.80 -1.04
C LEU A 245 -17.00 -12.13 -0.59
N GLU A 246 -16.49 -13.28 -1.00
CA GLU A 246 -15.13 -13.74 -0.76
C GLU A 246 -14.27 -13.53 -2.02
N ILE A 247 -13.05 -13.02 -1.86
CA ILE A 247 -12.09 -12.79 -2.94
C ILE A 247 -10.87 -13.70 -2.72
N GLU A 248 -10.49 -14.49 -3.74
CA GLU A 248 -9.31 -15.37 -3.66
C GLU A 248 -8.50 -15.32 -4.96
N GLY A 249 -7.41 -14.54 -4.96
CA GLY A 249 -6.51 -14.35 -6.10
C GLY A 249 -5.97 -12.91 -6.17
N SER A 250 -5.32 -12.57 -7.28
CA SER A 250 -4.79 -11.22 -7.51
C SER A 250 -5.28 -10.65 -8.84
N PHE A 251 -6.21 -9.69 -8.77
CA PHE A 251 -6.86 -9.09 -9.94
C PHE A 251 -7.53 -7.75 -9.59
N THR A 252 -8.13 -7.08 -10.57
CA THR A 252 -8.97 -5.89 -10.35
C THR A 252 -10.44 -6.25 -10.52
N ILE A 253 -11.28 -5.81 -9.58
CA ILE A 253 -12.75 -5.81 -9.68
C ILE A 253 -13.18 -4.37 -9.97
N ALA A 254 -13.88 -4.16 -11.09
CA ALA A 254 -14.26 -2.81 -11.55
C ALA A 254 -15.68 -2.36 -11.11
N GLU A 255 -16.39 -3.22 -10.39
CA GLU A 255 -17.81 -3.07 -10.09
C GLU A 255 -18.03 -2.41 -8.71
N SER A 256 -19.06 -1.57 -8.60
CA SER A 256 -19.50 -1.04 -7.31
C SER A 256 -20.24 -2.11 -6.51
N ILE A 257 -19.99 -2.15 -5.20
CA ILE A 257 -20.51 -3.19 -4.30
C ILE A 257 -21.42 -2.54 -3.26
N LEU A 258 -22.62 -3.08 -3.08
CA LEU A 258 -23.54 -2.74 -2.00
C LEU A 258 -23.48 -3.83 -0.92
N LEU A 259 -23.09 -3.44 0.29
CA LEU A 259 -23.04 -4.28 1.49
C LEU A 259 -24.27 -3.93 2.35
N ASP A 260 -25.36 -4.68 2.18
CA ASP A 260 -26.68 -4.41 2.79
C ASP A 260 -27.10 -5.59 3.69
N GLY A 261 -26.35 -5.79 4.78
CA GLY A 261 -26.54 -6.89 5.73
C GLY A 261 -26.30 -6.49 7.19
N SER A 262 -26.56 -7.42 8.11
CA SER A 262 -26.24 -7.29 9.55
C SER A 262 -24.98 -8.01 9.98
N ALA A 263 -24.43 -8.90 9.16
CA ALA A 263 -23.20 -9.64 9.47
C ALA A 263 -21.97 -8.73 9.47
N TYR A 264 -21.04 -9.01 10.38
CA TYR A 264 -19.83 -8.21 10.62
C TYR A 264 -18.80 -8.23 9.49
N GLU A 265 -18.90 -9.11 8.50
CA GLU A 265 -17.88 -9.30 7.45
C GLU A 265 -18.50 -9.64 6.09
N LEU A 266 -19.18 -8.68 5.48
CA LEU A 266 -19.85 -8.86 4.18
C LEU A 266 -18.85 -8.94 3.01
N LEU A 267 -17.63 -8.42 3.17
CA LEU A 267 -16.55 -8.50 2.20
C LEU A 267 -15.31 -9.14 2.84
N ARG A 268 -14.77 -10.20 2.21
CA ARG A 268 -13.63 -10.97 2.75
C ARG A 268 -12.55 -11.22 1.68
N LEU A 269 -11.35 -10.68 1.85
CA LEU A 269 -10.17 -11.13 1.09
C LEU A 269 -9.59 -12.39 1.76
N ILE A 270 -9.72 -13.53 1.10
CA ILE A 270 -9.22 -14.83 1.57
C ILE A 270 -7.70 -14.95 1.34
N SER A 271 -7.22 -14.54 0.17
CA SER A 271 -5.79 -14.53 -0.16
C SER A 271 -5.52 -13.75 -1.44
N GLY A 272 -4.35 -13.11 -1.52
CA GLY A 272 -3.81 -12.51 -2.76
C GLY A 272 -3.73 -10.99 -2.70
N THR A 273 -3.68 -10.33 -3.86
CA THR A 273 -3.59 -8.87 -3.96
C THR A 273 -4.61 -8.36 -4.96
N THR A 274 -5.74 -7.86 -4.46
CA THR A 274 -6.87 -7.44 -5.28
C THR A 274 -7.16 -5.95 -5.10
N THR A 275 -7.51 -5.28 -6.20
CA THR A 275 -7.99 -3.89 -6.20
C THR A 275 -9.47 -3.86 -6.56
N ILE A 276 -10.29 -3.16 -5.77
CA ILE A 276 -11.66 -2.80 -6.13
C ILE A 276 -11.64 -1.33 -6.58
N THR A 277 -12.16 -1.02 -7.77
CA THR A 277 -12.19 0.36 -8.30
C THR A 277 -13.58 0.97 -8.39
N GLY A 278 -14.64 0.19 -8.12
CA GLY A 278 -15.98 0.74 -7.91
C GLY A 278 -16.19 1.10 -6.45
N ASP A 279 -17.10 2.05 -6.20
CA ASP A 279 -17.47 2.48 -4.85
C ASP A 279 -18.04 1.32 -4.02
N ILE A 280 -17.80 1.35 -2.71
CA ILE A 280 -18.48 0.50 -1.74
C ILE A 280 -19.54 1.33 -1.02
N SER A 281 -20.76 0.81 -1.00
CA SER A 281 -21.91 1.43 -0.33
C SER A 281 -22.54 0.44 0.65
N ALA A 282 -23.27 0.95 1.64
CA ALA A 282 -23.95 0.14 2.63
C ALA A 282 -25.16 0.90 3.20
N SER A 283 -26.26 0.19 3.40
CA SER A 283 -27.47 0.74 4.04
C SER A 283 -27.45 0.62 5.57
N ASN A 284 -26.48 -0.12 6.12
CA ASN A 284 -26.33 -0.39 7.54
C ASN A 284 -24.90 -0.05 7.98
N PRO A 285 -24.68 0.72 9.08
CA PRO A 285 -23.35 1.02 9.62
C PRO A 285 -22.51 -0.19 10.10
N ALA A 286 -23.04 -1.41 10.05
CA ALA A 286 -22.36 -2.62 10.56
C ALA A 286 -21.45 -3.34 9.54
N SER A 287 -21.15 -2.74 8.39
CA SER A 287 -20.46 -3.42 7.28
C SER A 287 -18.95 -3.52 7.52
N GLY A 288 -18.45 -4.71 7.84
CA GLY A 288 -17.01 -4.95 7.94
C GLY A 288 -16.36 -5.59 6.71
N ILE A 289 -15.06 -5.33 6.60
CA ILE A 289 -14.15 -5.78 5.56
C ILE A 289 -13.03 -6.59 6.22
N ALA A 290 -13.02 -7.90 5.96
CA ALA A 290 -12.01 -8.81 6.48
C ALA A 290 -10.88 -8.99 5.46
N THR A 291 -9.62 -8.91 5.91
CA THR A 291 -8.46 -9.27 5.08
C THR A 291 -7.66 -10.36 5.78
N LEU A 292 -7.87 -11.62 5.38
CA LEU A 292 -7.30 -12.79 6.05
C LEU A 292 -5.85 -13.04 5.62
N ALA A 293 -5.53 -12.85 4.34
CA ALA A 293 -4.17 -12.94 3.83
C ALA A 293 -3.94 -12.04 2.60
N GLY A 294 -2.77 -11.41 2.53
CA GLY A 294 -2.36 -10.56 1.41
C GLY A 294 -2.79 -9.09 1.58
N GLN A 295 -3.33 -8.48 0.52
CA GLN A 295 -3.75 -7.07 0.54
C GLN A 295 -5.00 -6.81 -0.30
N LEU A 296 -5.97 -6.12 0.30
CA LEU A 296 -7.11 -5.54 -0.43
C LEU A 296 -6.85 -4.04 -0.60
N THR A 297 -6.96 -3.54 -1.83
CA THR A 297 -6.91 -2.11 -2.14
C THR A 297 -8.28 -1.65 -2.62
N ILE A 298 -8.80 -0.55 -2.09
CA ILE A 298 -10.06 0.06 -2.52
C ILE A 298 -9.76 1.45 -3.06
N ASN A 299 -10.05 1.66 -4.35
CA ASN A 299 -9.84 2.92 -5.08
C ASN A 299 -11.13 3.71 -5.31
N GLY A 300 -12.31 3.08 -5.17
CA GLY A 300 -13.59 3.78 -5.12
C GLY A 300 -13.88 4.30 -3.72
N ASP A 301 -14.89 5.15 -3.59
CA ASP A 301 -15.25 5.73 -2.28
C ASP A 301 -16.04 4.72 -1.42
N ILE A 302 -15.90 4.83 -0.10
CA ILE A 302 -16.69 4.09 0.89
C ILE A 302 -17.80 5.02 1.37
N LEU A 303 -18.92 4.99 0.64
CA LEU A 303 -20.11 5.84 0.81
C LEU A 303 -21.00 5.40 2.00
N THR A 304 -20.40 4.77 3.00
CA THR A 304 -21.09 4.14 4.14
C THR A 304 -21.02 5.02 5.39
N ALA A 305 -21.89 4.76 6.36
CA ALA A 305 -21.83 5.43 7.67
C ALA A 305 -20.63 4.99 8.54
N GLY A 306 -19.88 3.98 8.10
CA GLY A 306 -18.65 3.50 8.73
C GLY A 306 -18.35 2.05 8.37
N ILE A 307 -17.11 1.61 8.63
CA ILE A 307 -16.66 0.24 8.40
C ILE A 307 -15.87 -0.34 9.58
N PHE A 308 -15.93 -1.67 9.71
CA PHE A 308 -15.02 -2.44 10.56
C PHE A 308 -13.91 -3.07 9.71
N LYS A 309 -12.67 -3.04 10.17
CA LYS A 309 -11.54 -3.76 9.56
C LYS A 309 -11.12 -4.93 10.45
N THR A 310 -11.23 -6.14 9.92
CA THR A 310 -10.82 -7.39 10.59
C THR A 310 -9.78 -8.17 9.78
N GLY A 311 -9.22 -9.23 10.37
CA GLY A 311 -8.20 -10.10 9.78
C GLY A 311 -6.80 -9.47 9.74
N GLU A 312 -5.79 -10.26 10.09
CA GLU A 312 -4.39 -9.83 10.30
C GLU A 312 -3.73 -9.10 9.12
N ALA A 313 -4.27 -9.20 7.90
CA ALA A 313 -3.64 -8.68 6.69
C ALA A 313 -3.95 -7.18 6.41
N ARG A 314 -3.49 -6.69 5.25
CA ARG A 314 -3.52 -5.26 4.87
C ARG A 314 -4.80 -4.88 4.13
N LEU A 315 -5.46 -3.81 4.58
CA LEU A 315 -6.43 -3.04 3.81
C LEU A 315 -5.82 -1.68 3.42
N VAL A 316 -5.95 -1.28 2.16
CA VAL A 316 -5.51 0.02 1.64
C VAL A 316 -6.70 0.79 1.10
N LEU A 317 -6.95 1.97 1.65
CA LEU A 317 -8.07 2.85 1.27
C LEU A 317 -7.53 4.09 0.57
N ASN A 318 -7.74 4.16 -0.75
CA ASN A 318 -7.34 5.29 -1.59
C ASN A 318 -8.50 6.24 -1.93
N GLY A 319 -9.75 5.76 -1.87
CA GLY A 319 -10.95 6.60 -1.92
C GLY A 319 -11.36 7.09 -0.54
N ASP A 320 -12.30 8.03 -0.50
CA ASP A 320 -12.76 8.68 0.73
C ASP A 320 -13.75 7.80 1.50
N ILE A 321 -13.86 7.97 2.81
CA ILE A 321 -14.76 7.22 3.69
C ILE A 321 -15.73 8.19 4.37
N ALA A 322 -17.03 8.02 4.13
CA ALA A 322 -18.06 8.95 4.61
C ALA A 322 -18.38 8.86 6.12
N GLY A 323 -17.71 8.00 6.88
CA GLY A 323 -17.99 7.72 8.29
C GLY A 323 -16.79 7.18 9.06
N ASP A 324 -17.07 6.52 10.20
CA ASP A 324 -16.05 5.99 11.12
C ASP A 324 -15.33 4.74 10.55
N VAL A 325 -14.10 4.50 10.96
CA VAL A 325 -13.30 3.32 10.61
C VAL A 325 -12.75 2.67 11.88
N ASP A 326 -13.34 1.54 12.26
CA ASP A 326 -12.95 0.78 13.45
C ASP A 326 -11.99 -0.35 13.04
N VAL A 327 -10.70 -0.19 13.30
CA VAL A 327 -9.68 -1.21 13.04
C VAL A 327 -9.60 -2.15 14.24
N LEU A 328 -10.09 -3.38 14.05
CA LEU A 328 -10.16 -4.41 15.08
C LEU A 328 -9.03 -5.43 14.97
N ASP A 329 -8.46 -5.62 13.77
CA ASP A 329 -7.35 -6.53 13.51
C ASP A 329 -6.56 -6.14 12.24
N GLY A 330 -5.27 -6.46 12.22
CA GLY A 330 -4.35 -6.26 11.10
C GLY A 330 -3.98 -4.80 10.82
N ILE A 331 -3.71 -4.51 9.54
CA ILE A 331 -3.12 -3.24 9.10
C ILE A 331 -4.10 -2.47 8.21
N LEU A 332 -4.30 -1.18 8.51
CA LEU A 332 -4.97 -0.20 7.66
C LEU A 332 -3.94 0.78 7.08
N ILE A 333 -3.94 0.98 5.77
CA ILE A 333 -3.27 2.10 5.10
C ILE A 333 -4.34 3.05 4.58
N LEU A 334 -4.45 4.22 5.19
CA LEU A 334 -5.40 5.27 4.86
C LEU A 334 -4.71 6.35 4.03
N ASN A 335 -5.09 6.46 2.76
CA ASN A 335 -4.59 7.47 1.82
C ASN A 335 -5.67 8.48 1.39
N GLY A 336 -6.95 8.10 1.44
CA GLY A 336 -8.10 9.01 1.30
C GLY A 336 -8.52 9.66 2.62
N ASP A 337 -9.63 10.42 2.59
CA ASP A 337 -10.16 11.13 3.75
C ASP A 337 -11.28 10.36 4.45
N ALA A 338 -11.09 10.00 5.72
CA ALA A 338 -12.14 9.52 6.61
C ALA A 338 -12.87 10.69 7.28
N ALA A 339 -14.13 10.92 6.89
CA ALA A 339 -14.98 11.96 7.46
C ALA A 339 -15.41 11.67 8.91
N GLY A 340 -15.25 10.44 9.37
CA GLY A 340 -15.42 10.02 10.77
C GLY A 340 -14.10 9.82 11.52
N ARG A 341 -14.21 9.17 12.68
CA ARG A 341 -13.08 8.77 13.53
C ARG A 341 -12.39 7.53 12.96
N VAL A 342 -11.09 7.40 13.21
CA VAL A 342 -10.36 6.14 13.06
C VAL A 342 -10.02 5.62 14.46
N ASP A 343 -10.60 4.48 14.83
CA ASP A 343 -10.33 3.78 16.09
C ASP A 343 -9.38 2.60 15.85
N LEU A 344 -8.35 2.47 16.68
CA LEU A 344 -7.40 1.37 16.64
C LEU A 344 -7.49 0.53 17.92
N ALA A 345 -7.76 -0.76 17.76
CA ALA A 345 -7.69 -1.75 18.84
C ALA A 345 -6.25 -2.25 19.08
N GLU A 346 -6.07 -3.05 20.13
CA GLU A 346 -4.77 -3.65 20.47
C GLU A 346 -4.20 -4.47 19.30
N ASN A 347 -2.89 -4.34 19.05
CA ASN A 347 -2.16 -5.05 18.00
C ASN A 347 -2.58 -4.71 16.55
N THR A 348 -3.39 -3.68 16.35
CA THR A 348 -3.68 -3.13 15.02
C THR A 348 -2.66 -2.07 14.60
N ALA A 349 -2.52 -1.82 13.30
CA ALA A 349 -1.65 -0.76 12.78
C ALA A 349 -2.37 0.16 11.79
N LEU A 350 -2.07 1.45 11.87
CA LEU A 350 -2.52 2.50 10.94
C LEU A 350 -1.32 3.17 10.29
N GLY A 351 -1.33 3.28 8.97
CA GLY A 351 -0.41 4.13 8.23
C GLY A 351 -1.03 4.81 7.02
N GLY A 352 -0.19 5.42 6.18
CA GLY A 352 -0.62 6.20 5.03
C GLY A 352 -0.71 7.70 5.32
N GLY A 353 -0.96 8.48 4.26
CA GLY A 353 -0.94 9.94 4.26
C GLY A 353 -2.30 10.62 4.10
N GLY A 354 -3.39 9.91 4.37
CA GLY A 354 -4.76 10.43 4.31
C GLY A 354 -5.13 11.28 5.53
N SER A 355 -6.44 11.52 5.72
CA SER A 355 -6.95 12.22 6.90
C SER A 355 -8.09 11.52 7.62
N ALA A 356 -8.32 11.91 8.87
CA ALA A 356 -9.43 11.45 9.72
C ALA A 356 -10.06 12.61 10.50
N ALA A 357 -11.33 12.54 10.87
CA ALA A 357 -11.94 13.55 11.74
C ALA A 357 -11.39 13.48 13.19
N LEU A 358 -11.02 12.29 13.66
CA LEU A 358 -10.34 12.05 14.94
C LEU A 358 -9.53 10.76 14.83
N LEU A 359 -8.37 10.68 15.49
CA LEU A 359 -7.67 9.41 15.69
C LEU A 359 -7.75 9.02 17.17
N GLN A 360 -8.11 7.77 17.45
CA GLN A 360 -8.04 7.21 18.80
C GLN A 360 -7.37 5.83 18.76
N SER A 361 -6.27 5.69 19.47
CA SER A 361 -5.49 4.46 19.57
C SER A 361 -5.61 3.87 20.98
N THR A 362 -6.00 2.61 21.06
CA THR A 362 -6.14 1.81 22.29
C THR A 362 -5.26 0.56 22.14
N GLY A 363 -3.98 0.67 22.50
CA GLY A 363 -2.98 -0.38 22.24
C GLY A 363 -2.56 -0.57 20.77
N GLY A 364 -2.95 0.33 19.88
CA GLY A 364 -2.60 0.29 18.44
C GLY A 364 -1.23 0.87 18.11
N PHE A 365 -0.73 0.56 16.91
CA PHE A 365 0.44 1.17 16.29
C PHE A 365 0.02 2.25 15.28
N VAL A 366 0.56 3.46 15.41
CA VAL A 366 0.37 4.55 14.44
C VAL A 366 1.70 4.81 13.76
N GLU A 367 1.76 4.45 12.49
CA GLU A 367 2.91 4.45 11.58
C GLU A 367 2.55 5.20 10.29
N PRO A 368 2.57 6.55 10.24
CA PRO A 368 2.23 7.29 9.02
C PRO A 368 3.06 6.91 7.77
N GLY A 369 4.17 6.17 7.95
CA GLY A 369 5.19 5.92 6.94
C GLY A 369 5.92 7.23 6.61
N PRO A 370 6.57 7.37 5.46
CA PRO A 370 7.29 8.60 5.13
C PRO A 370 6.32 9.75 4.76
N GLY A 371 5.01 9.57 4.93
CA GLY A 371 3.94 10.53 4.62
C GLY A 371 3.48 11.40 5.79
N VAL A 372 2.36 12.10 5.58
CA VAL A 372 1.73 12.97 6.57
C VAL A 372 0.31 12.49 6.88
N LEU A 373 0.10 11.86 8.03
CA LEU A 373 -1.25 11.51 8.50
C LEU A 373 -1.89 12.75 9.14
N THR A 374 -3.10 13.11 8.74
CA THR A 374 -3.78 14.32 9.25
C THR A 374 -5.02 13.97 10.06
N THR A 375 -5.25 14.67 11.17
CA THR A 375 -6.52 14.63 11.92
C THR A 375 -7.13 16.04 11.98
N VAL A 376 -8.41 16.17 11.66
CA VAL A 376 -9.15 17.44 11.75
C VAL A 376 -9.38 17.80 13.22
N GLY A 377 -9.72 16.80 14.04
CA GLY A 377 -9.71 16.85 15.50
C GLY A 377 -8.34 16.49 16.07
N GLY A 378 -8.31 15.98 17.29
CA GLY A 378 -7.09 15.52 17.94
C GLY A 378 -6.69 14.09 17.56
N ALA A 379 -5.51 13.70 18.05
CA ALA A 379 -5.09 12.30 18.13
C ALA A 379 -5.00 11.91 19.62
N ILE A 380 -5.69 10.84 20.00
CA ILE A 380 -5.75 10.31 21.37
C ILE A 380 -5.02 8.98 21.39
N PHE A 381 -4.02 8.87 22.23
CA PHE A 381 -3.29 7.63 22.49
C PHE A 381 -3.50 7.24 23.95
N ASP A 382 -3.66 5.94 24.21
CA ASP A 382 -3.55 5.39 25.56
C ASP A 382 -2.10 5.04 25.92
N ALA A 383 -1.89 4.43 27.09
CA ALA A 383 -0.56 4.10 27.57
C ALA A 383 0.12 3.02 26.72
N ASP A 384 -0.63 2.05 26.19
CA ASP A 384 -0.07 0.86 25.51
C ASP A 384 0.04 1.01 24.00
N SER A 385 -0.57 2.06 23.43
CA SER A 385 -0.32 2.52 22.07
C SER A 385 1.15 2.81 21.78
N THR A 386 1.53 2.69 20.50
CA THR A 386 2.84 3.09 19.99
C THR A 386 2.67 4.08 18.83
N PHE A 387 3.34 5.22 18.91
CA PHE A 387 3.54 6.12 17.78
C PHE A 387 4.94 5.89 17.21
N SER A 388 5.02 5.58 15.93
CA SER A 388 6.25 5.28 15.22
C SER A 388 6.55 6.35 14.17
N VAL A 389 7.81 6.73 14.05
CA VAL A 389 8.29 7.79 13.14
C VAL A 389 9.47 7.26 12.34
N GLU A 390 9.31 7.21 11.04
CA GLU A 390 10.37 6.96 10.04
C GLU A 390 11.10 8.27 9.75
N ILE A 391 12.44 8.26 9.75
CA ILE A 391 13.30 9.43 9.52
C ILE A 391 14.46 9.05 8.57
N ASP A 392 14.27 9.31 7.28
CA ASP A 392 15.20 9.04 6.18
C ASP A 392 15.82 10.33 5.62
N GLY A 393 15.19 11.47 5.89
CA GLY A 393 15.61 12.80 5.44
C GLY A 393 14.90 13.92 6.22
N THR A 394 15.24 15.18 5.90
CA THR A 394 14.84 16.36 6.68
C THR A 394 13.53 17.03 6.26
N THR A 395 12.77 16.43 5.33
CA THR A 395 11.50 17.00 4.81
C THR A 395 10.31 16.19 5.31
N ALA A 396 9.34 16.83 5.97
CA ALA A 396 8.13 16.15 6.42
C ALA A 396 7.33 15.62 5.22
N GLY A 397 6.83 14.39 5.30
CA GLY A 397 5.98 13.80 4.25
C GLY A 397 6.70 13.29 3.00
N SER A 398 8.04 13.34 2.98
CA SER A 398 8.85 12.73 1.92
C SER A 398 10.23 12.25 2.38
N GLY A 399 10.71 12.72 3.53
CA GLY A 399 11.88 12.21 4.24
C GLY A 399 11.61 11.83 5.69
N TYR A 400 10.52 12.26 6.33
CA TYR A 400 10.12 11.74 7.64
C TYR A 400 8.61 11.76 7.89
N SER A 401 8.14 10.83 8.73
CA SER A 401 6.74 10.73 9.16
C SER A 401 6.29 11.96 9.94
N GLN A 402 5.11 12.49 9.62
CA GLN A 402 4.48 13.52 10.45
C GLN A 402 3.02 13.20 10.72
N LEU A 403 2.61 13.34 11.99
CA LEU A 403 1.20 13.41 12.36
C LEU A 403 0.80 14.88 12.51
N VAL A 404 -0.22 15.32 11.79
CA VAL A 404 -0.79 16.68 11.90
C VAL A 404 -2.13 16.60 12.61
N THR A 405 -2.35 17.44 13.62
CA THR A 405 -3.58 17.45 14.43
C THR A 405 -4.21 18.84 14.44
N GLY A 406 -5.51 18.94 14.21
CA GLY A 406 -6.28 20.19 14.31
C GLY A 406 -6.89 20.42 15.70
N GLY A 407 -7.07 19.35 16.47
CA GLY A 407 -7.39 19.37 17.90
C GLY A 407 -6.18 18.97 18.75
N VAL A 408 -6.25 19.23 20.05
CA VAL A 408 -5.15 18.94 20.99
C VAL A 408 -4.82 17.44 20.99
N PRO A 409 -3.57 17.04 20.70
CA PRO A 409 -3.14 15.65 20.83
C PRO A 409 -3.01 15.26 22.31
N SER A 410 -3.42 14.04 22.66
CA SER A 410 -3.22 13.45 23.98
C SER A 410 -2.40 12.19 23.87
N LEU A 411 -1.20 12.19 24.47
CA LEU A 411 -0.20 11.13 24.28
C LEU A 411 -0.32 9.96 25.26
N GLY A 412 -1.10 10.08 26.34
CA GLY A 412 -1.47 8.97 27.23
C GLY A 412 -0.37 8.19 27.97
N GLY A 413 0.91 8.51 27.76
CA GLY A 413 2.02 7.61 28.14
C GLY A 413 2.33 6.53 27.09
N ALA A 414 1.89 6.72 25.84
CA ALA A 414 2.21 5.90 24.68
C ALA A 414 3.72 5.78 24.45
N ARG A 415 4.13 4.72 23.76
CA ARG A 415 5.52 4.51 23.35
C ARG A 415 5.82 5.37 22.11
N LEU A 416 7.00 5.99 22.09
CA LEU A 416 7.59 6.55 20.88
C LEU A 416 8.60 5.53 20.34
N LEU A 417 8.44 5.14 19.07
CA LEU A 417 9.42 4.36 18.31
C LEU A 417 9.96 5.25 17.18
N LEU A 418 11.26 5.16 16.91
CA LEU A 418 11.92 5.88 15.84
C LEU A 418 12.66 4.86 14.96
N ASP A 419 12.36 4.86 13.68
CA ASP A 419 13.12 4.16 12.64
C ASP A 419 13.91 5.23 11.87
N ILE A 420 15.24 5.15 11.88
CA ILE A 420 16.11 6.21 11.36
C ILE A 420 17.05 5.61 10.32
N ASN A 421 16.81 5.91 9.04
CA ASN A 421 17.65 5.47 7.92
C ASN A 421 18.25 6.67 7.17
N LEU A 422 18.61 7.72 7.91
CA LEU A 422 19.21 8.95 7.38
C LEU A 422 20.45 8.68 6.51
N VAL A 423 20.43 9.20 5.28
CA VAL A 423 21.59 9.14 4.37
C VAL A 423 22.63 10.20 4.78
N GLY A 424 23.46 9.84 5.76
CA GLY A 424 24.45 10.73 6.38
C GLY A 424 23.93 11.38 7.67
N LEU A 425 24.83 11.97 8.45
CA LEU A 425 24.48 12.55 9.74
C LEU A 425 23.77 13.92 9.57
N PRO A 426 22.70 14.19 10.32
CA PRO A 426 21.99 15.46 10.26
C PRO A 426 22.79 16.58 10.93
N GLU A 427 22.64 17.82 10.46
CA GLU A 427 23.32 18.96 11.07
C GLU A 427 22.83 19.22 12.50
N VAL A 428 23.73 19.62 13.39
CA VAL A 428 23.36 20.05 14.75
C VAL A 428 22.45 21.28 14.67
N GLY A 429 21.31 21.21 15.35
CA GLY A 429 20.23 22.20 15.25
C GLY A 429 19.10 21.81 14.30
N THR A 430 19.21 20.72 13.52
CA THR A 430 18.08 20.17 12.74
C THR A 430 16.92 19.85 13.67
N VAL A 431 15.69 20.18 13.24
CA VAL A 431 14.46 19.92 14.00
C VAL A 431 13.48 19.12 13.14
N PHE A 432 13.04 17.98 13.66
CA PHE A 432 11.99 17.14 13.08
C PHE A 432 10.70 17.34 13.88
N THR A 433 9.66 17.92 13.27
CA THR A 433 8.34 18.08 13.91
C THR A 433 7.53 16.81 13.69
N ILE A 434 7.63 15.86 14.62
CA ILE A 434 7.01 14.53 14.49
C ILE A 434 5.50 14.56 14.74
N ILE A 435 5.02 15.47 15.60
CA ILE A 435 3.60 15.80 15.72
C ILE A 435 3.45 17.31 15.59
N LYS A 436 2.73 17.74 14.57
CA LYS A 436 2.35 19.14 14.36
C LYS A 436 0.95 19.39 14.91
N ASN A 437 0.81 20.36 15.81
CA ASN A 437 -0.41 20.60 16.59
C ASN A 437 -1.00 21.97 16.25
N ASN A 438 -1.86 22.00 15.24
CA ASN A 438 -2.51 23.23 14.77
C ASN A 438 -3.64 23.73 15.69
N SER A 439 -3.89 23.09 16.84
CA SER A 439 -5.02 23.43 17.72
C SER A 439 -4.81 24.71 18.55
N GLY A 440 -3.57 25.18 18.66
CA GLY A 440 -3.17 26.31 19.53
C GLY A 440 -3.22 26.00 21.03
N GLY A 441 -3.64 24.79 21.43
CA GLY A 441 -3.53 24.29 22.80
C GLY A 441 -2.28 23.44 22.99
N PRO A 442 -1.70 23.36 24.21
CA PRO A 442 -0.52 22.53 24.48
C PRO A 442 -0.83 21.04 24.32
N VAL A 443 0.18 20.25 23.92
CA VAL A 443 0.11 18.78 23.93
C VAL A 443 -0.27 18.26 25.32
N SER A 444 -1.19 17.31 25.37
CA SER A 444 -1.69 16.73 26.63
C SER A 444 -0.97 15.43 26.97
N GLY A 445 -0.31 15.39 28.13
CA GLY A 445 0.52 14.26 28.56
C GLY A 445 1.88 14.20 27.85
N THR A 446 2.60 13.11 28.05
CA THR A 446 3.92 12.84 27.44
C THR A 446 3.95 11.42 26.86
N PHE A 447 4.99 11.12 26.09
CA PHE A 447 5.36 9.74 25.79
C PHE A 447 5.93 9.05 27.04
N ARG A 448 5.95 7.71 27.00
CA ARG A 448 6.42 6.85 28.10
C ARG A 448 7.87 7.17 28.45
N ASN A 449 8.13 7.54 29.70
CA ASN A 449 9.47 7.84 30.24
C ASN A 449 10.23 8.99 29.53
N LEU A 450 9.54 9.83 28.75
CA LEU A 450 10.12 10.96 28.04
C LEU A 450 9.46 12.28 28.51
N PRO A 451 9.82 12.85 29.67
CA PRO A 451 9.45 14.21 30.02
C PRO A 451 10.03 15.26 29.04
N GLU A 452 9.56 16.51 29.14
CA GLU A 452 10.11 17.66 28.41
C GLU A 452 11.64 17.75 28.54
N ALA A 453 12.33 18.03 27.43
CA ALA A 453 13.79 18.10 27.30
C ALA A 453 14.52 16.77 27.62
N SER A 454 13.85 15.62 27.46
CA SER A 454 14.52 14.32 27.47
C SER A 454 15.48 14.20 26.29
N THR A 455 16.69 13.71 26.57
CA THR A 455 17.68 13.40 25.53
C THR A 455 17.91 11.90 25.37
N PHE A 456 18.20 11.48 24.14
CA PHE A 456 18.55 10.11 23.80
C PHE A 456 19.41 10.08 22.53
N THR A 457 20.27 9.07 22.40
CA THR A 457 21.16 8.88 21.24
C THR A 457 20.65 7.72 20.38
N ILE A 458 20.53 7.95 19.07
CA ILE A 458 20.30 6.91 18.04
C ILE A 458 21.30 7.16 16.92
N ASP A 459 22.03 6.14 16.49
CA ASP A 459 23.04 6.20 15.41
C ASP A 459 23.94 7.43 15.48
N HIS A 460 24.59 7.59 16.64
CA HIS A 460 25.47 8.71 17.00
C HIS A 460 24.80 10.09 17.01
N THR A 461 23.49 10.20 16.78
CA THR A 461 22.76 11.47 16.78
C THR A 461 22.05 11.65 18.13
N VAL A 462 22.38 12.72 18.86
CA VAL A 462 21.75 13.04 20.14
C VAL A 462 20.54 13.93 19.88
N PHE A 463 19.35 13.39 20.12
CA PHE A 463 18.09 14.10 20.02
C PHE A 463 17.67 14.64 21.39
N GLU A 464 17.08 15.83 21.40
CA GLU A 464 16.32 16.41 22.52
C GLU A 464 14.84 16.49 22.10
N LEU A 465 13.94 15.96 22.94
CA LEU A 465 12.50 16.00 22.71
C LEU A 465 11.87 17.19 23.43
N SER A 466 11.02 17.95 22.72
CA SER A 466 10.15 18.98 23.30
C SER A 466 8.70 18.77 22.88
N TYR A 467 7.77 19.00 23.82
CA TYR A 467 6.31 19.10 23.61
C TYR A 467 5.83 20.55 23.39
N LYS A 468 6.79 21.47 23.22
CA LYS A 468 6.61 22.92 23.05
C LYS A 468 7.46 23.45 21.90
N GLY A 469 7.82 22.57 20.97
CA GLY A 469 8.61 22.94 19.80
C GLY A 469 7.77 23.71 18.78
N GLY A 470 8.38 23.98 17.62
CA GLY A 470 7.69 24.61 16.49
C GLY A 470 7.17 26.02 16.83
N ASP A 471 5.85 26.17 16.82
CA ASP A 471 5.13 27.40 17.18
C ASP A 471 4.88 27.58 18.70
N GLY A 472 5.28 26.59 19.52
CA GLY A 472 5.18 26.60 20.98
C GLY A 472 4.36 25.46 21.56
N ASN A 473 3.73 24.64 20.70
CA ASN A 473 2.90 23.51 21.12
C ASN A 473 3.01 22.27 20.21
N ASP A 474 4.05 22.18 19.37
CA ASP A 474 4.39 20.99 18.59
C ASP A 474 5.23 19.96 19.39
N VAL A 475 5.21 18.69 18.97
CA VAL A 475 6.19 17.69 19.41
C VAL A 475 7.33 17.60 18.42
N THR A 476 8.53 17.94 18.88
CA THR A 476 9.73 18.04 18.03
C THR A 476 10.90 17.25 18.59
N LEU A 477 11.69 16.65 17.71
CA LEU A 477 13.01 16.10 17.98
C LEU A 477 14.07 17.05 17.42
N LYS A 478 14.94 17.59 18.26
CA LYS A 478 16.03 18.47 17.86
C LYS A 478 17.37 17.76 17.98
N VAL A 479 18.17 17.78 16.93
CA VAL A 479 19.57 17.33 16.99
C VAL A 479 20.37 18.33 17.83
N THR A 480 20.90 17.90 18.96
CA THR A 480 21.67 18.76 19.90
C THR A 480 23.17 18.50 19.84
N ALA A 481 23.57 17.27 19.49
CA ALA A 481 24.96 16.89 19.27
C ALA A 481 25.06 15.69 18.32
N LEU A 482 26.26 15.45 17.81
CA LEU A 482 26.66 14.21 17.14
C LEU A 482 27.82 13.60 17.94
N GLU A 483 27.75 12.31 18.25
CA GLU A 483 28.76 11.54 18.99
C GLU A 483 29.93 11.13 18.06
N LEU A 484 30.66 12.14 17.58
CA LEU A 484 31.77 11.99 16.63
C LEU A 484 33.13 11.82 17.32
N ALA A 485 34.01 11.04 16.68
CA ALA A 485 35.43 10.96 17.01
C ALA A 485 36.29 11.77 16.01
N ASP A 486 37.60 11.84 16.29
CA ASP A 486 38.63 12.48 15.48
C ASP A 486 39.91 11.63 15.58
N LEU A 487 40.02 10.58 14.77
CA LEU A 487 41.09 9.59 14.83
C LEU A 487 42.27 9.97 13.93
N SER A 488 43.24 10.68 14.51
CA SER A 488 44.48 11.01 13.82
C SER A 488 45.52 9.87 13.87
N VAL A 489 46.33 9.76 12.81
CA VAL A 489 47.55 8.94 12.80
C VAL A 489 48.74 9.74 12.29
N GLY A 490 49.89 9.60 12.95
CA GLY A 490 51.15 10.21 12.53
C GLY A 490 52.29 9.19 12.56
N VAL A 491 53.17 9.25 11.57
CA VAL A 491 54.31 8.34 11.39
C VAL A 491 55.61 9.15 11.37
N ALA A 492 56.59 8.71 12.15
CA ALA A 492 57.97 9.18 12.09
C ALA A 492 58.91 7.98 11.90
N ALA A 493 60.08 8.19 11.30
CA ALA A 493 61.09 7.15 11.11
C ALA A 493 62.47 7.58 11.63
N SER A 494 63.23 6.64 12.18
CA SER A 494 64.61 6.86 12.64
C SER A 494 65.48 5.59 12.48
N PRO A 495 66.74 5.70 12.02
CA PRO A 495 67.40 6.93 11.54
C PRO A 495 66.84 7.40 10.20
N GLU A 496 66.94 8.70 9.94
CA GLU A 496 66.55 9.33 8.68
C GLU A 496 67.66 10.30 8.24
N PRO A 497 68.33 10.07 7.09
CA PRO A 497 68.20 8.94 6.17
C PRO A 497 68.77 7.62 6.74
N VAL A 498 68.34 6.48 6.20
CA VAL A 498 68.76 5.12 6.62
C VAL A 498 69.67 4.44 5.60
N ALA A 499 70.63 3.63 6.08
CA ALA A 499 71.52 2.86 5.22
C ALA A 499 70.92 1.49 4.80
N PRO A 500 71.17 1.01 3.56
CA PRO A 500 70.82 -0.35 3.17
C PRO A 500 71.43 -1.39 4.13
N GLY A 501 70.63 -2.37 4.56
CA GLY A 501 71.05 -3.39 5.53
C GLY A 501 70.90 -2.99 7.01
N ALA A 502 70.63 -1.72 7.33
CA ALA A 502 70.40 -1.25 8.69
C ALA A 502 68.97 -1.55 9.20
N ALA A 503 68.77 -1.42 10.51
CA ALA A 503 67.43 -1.38 11.09
C ALA A 503 66.84 0.03 10.98
N LEU A 504 65.55 0.10 10.71
CA LEU A 504 64.73 1.31 10.69
C LEU A 504 63.60 1.14 11.70
N VAL A 505 63.40 2.14 12.56
CA VAL A 505 62.29 2.17 13.52
C VAL A 505 61.28 3.19 13.04
N TYR A 506 60.06 2.74 12.75
CA TYR A 506 58.90 3.61 12.64
C TYR A 506 58.28 3.79 14.02
N THR A 507 58.06 5.04 14.41
CA THR A 507 57.22 5.42 15.55
C THR A 507 55.88 5.86 14.99
N ILE A 508 54.80 5.21 15.41
CA ILE A 508 53.45 5.53 14.95
C ILE A 508 52.63 6.00 16.14
N THR A 509 52.03 7.17 16.03
CA THR A 509 51.09 7.72 17.02
C THR A 509 49.69 7.59 16.44
N VAL A 510 48.81 6.86 17.11
CA VAL A 510 47.36 6.89 16.85
C VAL A 510 46.72 7.65 18.01
N ALA A 511 45.96 8.70 17.73
CA ALA A 511 45.21 9.44 18.74
C ALA A 511 43.71 9.48 18.39
N ASN A 512 42.89 9.76 19.39
CA ASN A 512 41.54 10.26 19.21
C ASN A 512 41.51 11.66 19.81
N ASP A 513 41.55 12.69 18.98
CA ASP A 513 41.62 14.08 19.42
C ASP A 513 40.25 14.60 19.94
N GLY A 514 39.17 13.83 19.73
CA GLY A 514 37.91 13.90 20.48
C GLY A 514 36.67 14.14 19.61
N PRO A 515 35.59 14.72 20.16
CA PRO A 515 35.27 14.83 21.57
C PRO A 515 34.66 13.54 22.17
N PHE A 516 34.24 12.57 21.36
CA PHE A 516 33.71 11.29 21.83
C PHE A 516 34.70 10.13 21.65
N ALA A 517 34.43 8.99 22.29
CA ALA A 517 35.29 7.81 22.19
C ALA A 517 35.06 7.07 20.86
N ALA A 518 36.13 6.72 20.16
CA ALA A 518 36.07 5.90 18.96
C ALA A 518 35.97 4.41 19.33
N HIS A 519 35.04 3.70 18.69
CA HIS A 519 34.79 2.28 18.90
C HIS A 519 35.28 1.42 17.72
N ASP A 520 35.55 0.14 18.00
CA ASP A 520 36.05 -0.86 17.03
C ASP A 520 37.25 -0.35 16.20
N VAL A 521 38.20 0.28 16.89
CA VAL A 521 39.30 1.00 16.27
C VAL A 521 40.32 0.03 15.68
N GLN A 522 40.66 0.25 14.41
CA GLN A 522 41.59 -0.56 13.65
C GLN A 522 42.71 0.29 13.07
N PHE A 523 43.93 0.08 13.55
CA PHE A 523 45.16 0.64 12.99
C PHE A 523 45.80 -0.36 12.02
N ILE A 524 46.23 0.11 10.85
CA ILE A 524 46.82 -0.67 9.78
C ILE A 524 48.06 0.03 9.23
N MET A 525 49.18 -0.70 9.09
CA MET A 525 50.36 -0.25 8.37
C MET A 525 51.04 -1.43 7.63
N PRO A 526 51.25 -1.36 6.31
CA PRO A 526 52.00 -2.39 5.60
C PRO A 526 53.49 -2.31 5.93
N VAL A 527 54.16 -3.45 6.01
CA VAL A 527 55.63 -3.54 5.95
C VAL A 527 56.01 -3.33 4.48
N PRO A 528 56.62 -2.20 4.10
CA PRO A 528 56.79 -1.83 2.70
C PRO A 528 57.75 -2.78 1.96
N GLU A 529 57.67 -2.82 0.63
CA GLU A 529 58.65 -3.55 -0.17
C GLU A 529 60.06 -3.01 0.06
N GLY A 530 61.07 -3.88 0.12
CA GLY A 530 62.46 -3.50 0.37
C GLY A 530 62.85 -3.41 1.85
N VAL A 531 61.95 -3.80 2.75
CA VAL A 531 62.25 -4.08 4.16
C VAL A 531 61.62 -5.40 4.60
N THR A 532 62.13 -5.98 5.69
CA THR A 532 61.55 -7.15 6.35
C THR A 532 61.25 -6.87 7.82
N PHE A 533 60.18 -7.48 8.35
CA PHE A 533 59.75 -7.30 9.75
C PHE A 533 60.81 -7.81 10.74
N LEU A 534 61.13 -7.03 11.78
CA LEU A 534 62.00 -7.47 12.89
C LEU A 534 61.24 -7.58 14.21
N SER A 535 60.56 -6.52 14.63
CA SER A 535 59.81 -6.50 15.91
C SER A 535 58.78 -5.38 15.92
N HIS A 536 57.84 -5.46 16.86
CA HIS A 536 56.93 -4.38 17.18
C HIS A 536 56.78 -4.24 18.70
N VAL A 537 56.40 -3.05 19.15
CA VAL A 537 55.89 -2.81 20.50
C VAL A 537 54.57 -2.06 20.36
N ALA A 538 53.51 -2.63 20.94
CA ALA A 538 52.19 -2.01 21.01
C ALA A 538 51.90 -1.52 22.44
N PRO A 539 51.16 -0.41 22.61
CA PRO A 539 50.72 0.03 23.93
C PRO A 539 49.61 -0.89 24.47
N VAL A 540 49.44 -0.88 25.80
CA VAL A 540 48.46 -1.74 26.48
C VAL A 540 47.03 -1.54 25.96
N GLY A 541 46.28 -2.63 25.82
CA GLY A 541 44.90 -2.62 25.33
C GLY A 541 44.73 -2.75 23.81
N TRP A 542 45.83 -2.83 23.04
CA TRP A 542 45.79 -3.15 21.61
C TRP A 542 46.13 -4.61 21.35
N ALA A 543 45.35 -5.28 20.50
CA ALA A 543 45.64 -6.62 20.01
C ALA A 543 46.21 -6.54 18.59
N CYS A 544 47.49 -6.87 18.41
CA CYS A 544 48.18 -6.74 17.12
C CYS A 544 48.46 -8.10 16.46
N THR A 545 48.13 -8.20 15.18
CA THR A 545 48.61 -9.25 14.26
C THR A 545 49.79 -8.70 13.46
N VAL A 546 50.88 -9.47 13.37
CA VAL A 546 52.13 -9.08 12.69
C VAL A 546 52.68 -10.19 11.80
N PRO A 547 53.50 -9.85 10.78
CA PRO A 547 54.20 -10.84 9.98
C PRO A 547 55.23 -11.63 10.81
N PRO A 548 55.63 -12.84 10.37
CA PRO A 548 56.79 -13.52 10.92
C PRO A 548 58.07 -12.69 10.74
N VAL A 549 59.01 -12.80 11.69
CA VAL A 549 60.32 -12.15 11.60
C VAL A 549 61.04 -12.54 10.31
N GLY A 550 61.57 -11.56 9.58
CA GLY A 550 62.19 -11.73 8.27
C GLY A 550 61.22 -11.78 7.09
N SER A 551 59.91 -11.60 7.31
CA SER A 551 58.88 -11.59 6.24
C SER A 551 58.37 -10.18 5.95
N THR A 552 57.65 -10.03 4.82
CA THR A 552 56.78 -8.88 4.53
C THR A 552 55.35 -9.17 4.98
N GLY A 553 54.47 -8.16 4.95
CA GLY A 553 53.06 -8.29 5.32
C GLY A 553 52.50 -7.00 5.91
N GLN A 554 51.61 -7.11 6.89
CA GLN A 554 50.90 -5.97 7.47
C GLN A 554 50.92 -6.05 9.00
N LEU A 555 51.23 -4.92 9.65
CA LEU A 555 50.91 -4.66 11.04
C LEU A 555 49.44 -4.22 11.08
N ARG A 556 48.59 -5.02 11.75
CA ARG A 556 47.19 -4.67 12.02
C ARG A 556 46.97 -4.76 13.52
N CYS A 557 46.47 -3.70 14.13
CA CYS A 557 46.15 -3.65 15.55
C CYS A 557 44.70 -3.22 15.72
N ASP A 558 43.94 -4.00 16.49
CA ASP A 558 42.54 -3.77 16.80
C ASP A 558 42.38 -3.41 18.29
N ARG A 559 41.44 -2.51 18.61
CA ARG A 559 41.10 -2.09 19.99
C ARG A 559 39.64 -1.66 20.08
N SER A 560 38.92 -2.19 21.07
CA SER A 560 37.48 -1.96 21.23
C SER A 560 37.10 -0.49 21.42
N THR A 561 37.94 0.29 22.11
CA THR A 561 37.66 1.70 22.42
C THR A 561 38.94 2.52 22.58
N VAL A 562 39.02 3.66 21.90
CA VAL A 562 40.01 4.73 22.14
C VAL A 562 39.24 5.95 22.67
N ALA A 563 39.41 6.23 23.96
CA ALA A 563 38.74 7.35 24.63
C ALA A 563 39.13 8.70 24.00
N ALA A 564 38.26 9.70 24.14
CA ALA A 564 38.55 11.06 23.69
C ALA A 564 39.83 11.62 24.34
N SER A 565 40.60 12.36 23.56
CA SER A 565 41.93 12.90 23.90
C SER A 565 42.98 11.83 24.30
N ALA A 566 42.75 10.55 24.01
CA ALA A 566 43.73 9.49 24.27
C ALA A 566 44.67 9.28 23.08
N SER A 567 45.94 9.00 23.38
CA SER A 567 46.97 8.69 22.37
C SER A 567 47.66 7.36 22.66
N SER A 568 48.04 6.64 21.61
CA SER A 568 48.68 5.33 21.61
C SER A 568 49.90 5.35 20.68
N VAL A 569 51.08 5.14 21.26
CA VAL A 569 52.33 5.10 20.49
C VAL A 569 52.79 3.65 20.29
N PHE A 570 52.95 3.27 19.02
CA PHE A 570 53.52 2.00 18.58
C PHE A 570 54.94 2.22 18.09
N THR A 571 55.76 1.16 18.16
CA THR A 571 57.00 1.10 17.39
C THR A 571 57.00 -0.13 16.49
N LEU A 572 57.45 0.05 15.25
CA LEU A 572 57.63 -1.01 14.25
C LEU A 572 59.07 -0.97 13.78
N THR A 573 59.85 -1.99 14.13
CA THR A 573 61.23 -2.13 13.67
C THR A 573 61.27 -3.04 12.45
N VAL A 574 61.87 -2.56 11.38
CA VAL A 574 62.10 -3.30 10.13
C VAL A 574 63.58 -3.29 9.77
N LYS A 575 64.00 -4.23 8.94
CA LYS A 575 65.35 -4.28 8.37
C LYS A 575 65.31 -3.86 6.92
N VAL A 576 66.11 -2.86 6.55
CA VAL A 576 66.26 -2.42 5.16
C VAL A 576 67.06 -3.45 4.38
N ASP A 577 66.58 -3.84 3.19
CA ASP A 577 67.31 -4.77 2.34
C ASP A 577 68.63 -4.17 1.86
N ARG A 578 69.69 -4.99 1.80
CA ARG A 578 71.04 -4.53 1.39
C ARG A 578 71.11 -4.03 -0.06
N SER A 579 70.15 -4.41 -0.89
CA SER A 579 70.00 -3.98 -2.28
C SER A 579 69.06 -2.78 -2.46
N ARG A 580 68.42 -2.28 -1.39
CA ARG A 580 67.44 -1.20 -1.50
C ARG A 580 68.13 0.10 -1.91
N ALA A 581 67.63 0.73 -2.98
CA ALA A 581 68.13 2.02 -3.49
C ALA A 581 67.02 3.09 -3.64
N ALA A 582 65.75 2.72 -3.49
CA ALA A 582 64.61 3.63 -3.53
C ALA A 582 64.12 3.95 -2.12
N ASN A 583 63.62 5.17 -1.90
CA ASN A 583 63.02 5.60 -0.63
C ASN A 583 61.89 4.66 -0.18
N LEU A 584 61.59 4.67 1.12
CA LEU A 584 60.50 3.90 1.72
C LEU A 584 59.38 4.87 2.11
N ALA A 585 58.14 4.59 1.73
CA ALA A 585 56.99 5.45 2.04
C ALA A 585 55.76 4.60 2.42
N PRO A 586 55.77 3.91 3.58
CA PRO A 586 54.61 3.18 4.06
C PRO A 586 53.50 4.14 4.49
N LYS A 587 52.25 3.79 4.14
CA LYS A 587 51.05 4.50 4.57
C LYS A 587 50.44 3.83 5.81
N ALA A 588 50.36 4.56 6.92
CA ALA A 588 49.53 4.20 8.06
C ALA A 588 48.08 4.63 7.82
N VAL A 589 47.12 3.86 8.32
CA VAL A 589 45.68 4.18 8.30
C VAL A 589 45.07 3.78 9.64
N VAL A 590 44.14 4.58 10.16
CA VAL A 590 43.28 4.23 11.30
C VAL A 590 41.80 4.38 10.91
N LEU A 591 40.95 3.48 11.41
CA LEU A 591 39.50 3.40 11.13
C LEU A 591 38.74 3.07 12.43
N SER A 592 37.43 3.34 12.47
CA SER A 592 36.51 3.01 13.58
C SER A 592 35.09 2.73 13.08
N SER A 593 34.24 2.17 13.94
CA SER A 593 32.78 2.13 13.74
C SER A 593 32.12 3.47 14.08
N THR A 594 32.64 4.20 15.09
CA THR A 594 32.25 5.58 15.36
C THR A 594 32.66 6.48 14.20
N PRO A 595 31.76 7.33 13.64
CA PRO A 595 32.10 8.24 12.56
C PRO A 595 33.12 9.31 12.97
N ASP A 596 33.92 9.73 12.00
CA ASP A 596 35.03 10.66 12.16
C ASP A 596 34.73 11.99 11.45
N PHE A 597 34.93 13.12 12.13
CA PHE A 597 34.67 14.43 11.55
C PHE A 597 35.83 14.96 10.67
N ILE A 598 37.07 14.52 10.90
CA ILE A 598 38.29 15.05 10.26
C ILE A 598 39.04 13.94 9.53
N THR A 599 38.31 13.20 8.68
CA THR A 599 38.75 12.00 7.93
C THR A 599 40.09 12.09 7.18
N HIS A 600 40.67 13.29 7.02
CA HIS A 600 41.94 13.52 6.35
C HIS A 600 43.17 13.26 7.24
N ASN A 601 43.03 13.19 8.57
CA ASN A 601 44.15 12.92 9.50
C ASN A 601 44.27 11.41 9.84
N ASN A 602 43.28 10.61 9.46
CA ASN A 602 43.20 9.14 9.63
C ASN A 602 44.22 8.36 8.83
N ALA A 603 45.05 9.03 8.01
CA ALA A 603 46.14 8.37 7.31
C ALA A 603 47.35 9.29 7.10
N ASP A 604 48.54 8.74 7.32
CA ASP A 604 49.81 9.43 7.14
C ASP A 604 50.82 8.55 6.38
N THR A 605 51.79 9.17 5.71
CA THR A 605 52.82 8.50 4.90
C THR A 605 54.16 9.20 5.06
N PHE A 606 55.02 8.61 5.89
CA PHE A 606 56.37 9.14 6.10
C PHE A 606 57.36 8.62 5.05
N THR A 607 58.04 9.51 4.33
CA THR A 607 59.08 9.13 3.36
C THR A 607 60.44 9.07 4.04
N THR A 608 60.99 7.85 4.18
CA THR A 608 62.35 7.59 4.66
C THR A 608 63.32 7.56 3.47
N HIS A 609 64.39 8.37 3.52
CA HIS A 609 65.39 8.43 2.46
C HIS A 609 66.46 7.33 2.63
N ILE A 610 66.88 6.71 1.53
CA ILE A 610 67.97 5.72 1.54
C ILE A 610 69.32 6.39 1.26
N LEU A 611 70.28 6.22 2.18
CA LEU A 611 71.68 6.64 1.98
C LEU A 611 72.27 5.96 0.75
N GLY A 612 72.69 6.77 -0.23
CA GLY A 612 73.25 6.31 -1.50
C GLY A 612 72.25 6.20 -2.66
N ALA A 613 70.97 6.54 -2.45
CA ALA A 613 70.03 6.72 -3.56
C ALA A 613 70.52 7.82 -4.53
N PRO A 614 70.54 7.60 -5.86
CA PRO A 614 70.93 8.63 -6.82
C PRO A 614 69.91 9.78 -6.77
N SER A 615 70.38 10.99 -6.48
CA SER A 615 69.53 12.16 -6.32
C SER A 615 68.77 12.49 -7.60
N GLN A 616 67.44 12.56 -7.52
CA GLN A 616 66.60 13.11 -8.60
C GLN A 616 66.64 14.64 -8.62
N LEU A 617 67.83 15.19 -8.87
CA LEU A 617 67.99 16.57 -9.30
C LEU A 617 67.97 16.63 -10.84
N PRO A 618 67.14 17.48 -11.46
CA PRO A 618 67.07 17.57 -12.92
C PRO A 618 68.34 18.23 -13.47
N PHE A 619 69.31 17.42 -13.90
CA PHE A 619 70.53 17.90 -14.58
C PHE A 619 70.19 18.54 -15.93
N ARG A 620 69.99 19.86 -15.94
CA ARG A 620 69.96 20.65 -17.18
C ARG A 620 71.38 20.70 -17.76
N ARG A 621 71.66 19.83 -18.74
CA ARG A 621 72.94 19.75 -19.45
C ARG A 621 73.22 21.04 -20.23
N VAL A 622 74.02 21.93 -19.64
CA VAL A 622 74.60 23.07 -20.38
C VAL A 622 75.88 22.58 -21.06
N LEU A 623 75.93 22.68 -22.39
CA LEU A 623 77.14 22.41 -23.17
C LEU A 623 78.10 23.61 -23.09
N PRO A 624 79.43 23.40 -22.99
CA PRO A 624 80.37 24.51 -22.87
C PRO A 624 80.71 25.14 -24.22
N GLY A 625 80.33 26.41 -24.38
CA GLY A 625 81.16 27.46 -25.00
C GLY A 625 81.25 27.56 -26.53
N VAL A 626 80.78 28.71 -27.06
CA VAL A 626 81.59 29.56 -27.97
C VAL A 626 81.33 31.01 -27.57
N ALA A 627 82.39 31.81 -27.42
CA ALA A 627 82.30 33.25 -27.20
C ALA A 627 82.40 34.02 -28.52
N ARG A 628 81.73 35.17 -28.64
CA ARG A 628 82.18 36.33 -29.42
C ARG A 628 81.39 37.61 -29.12
N ASP A 629 82.11 38.58 -28.59
CA ASP A 629 82.14 40.02 -28.89
C ASP A 629 80.84 40.79 -29.20
N GLY A 630 80.52 41.72 -28.30
CA GLY A 630 80.63 43.17 -28.57
C GLY A 630 79.62 43.83 -29.51
N GLY A 631 78.79 44.72 -28.96
CA GLY A 631 77.88 45.62 -29.68
C GLY A 631 76.80 46.18 -28.78
#